data_AF-A0A453LCQ4-F1
#
_entry.id   AF-A0A453LCQ4-F1
#
_cell.length_a   1.000
_cell.length_b   1.000
_cell.length_c   1.000
_cell.angle_alpha   90.00
_cell.angle_beta   90.00
_cell.angle_gamma   90.00
#
_symmetry.space_group_name_H-M   'P 1'
#
loop_
_entity.id
_entity.type
_entity.pdbx_description
1 polymer ?
#
loop_
_entity_poly.entity_id
_entity_poly.type
_entity_poly.pdbx_seq_one_letter_code
_entity_poly.pdbx_strand_id
1 'polypeptide(L)'
;MDAYLQLHLFLVLLVAILVLFLRPRCSAAGDPSARRHPPGPWALPIIGHLHHLAGTVPHRALSSLARRYGPLMKLRLGELVVVVASSSDAAREIMKVHDANFASRPLTSMQRLAFQGNEGLVFAPYGDGWRQLRKICTNELLSSRSVQSFRHVREEELGCLLRSVEEASASGSPVNLTKGISAYLADSTVRAVIGSRFRQRDRYLRVLQDLLRIVPGMTLPDLFPSWRLVLLLSSVPGRIRRHSEDMKQMMDSIIRERQEDRAAGQAKEKDFLDVLLRLQAEVDSQYPLTTENIKTVLLGHVWCGQRDVSYDAGVGDGGAAAEPSDHGKGARPGPASSSTR
;
A
#
# COMPACT_ATOMS: atom_id res chain seq x y z
N MET A 1 20.25 47.19 -4.09
CA MET A 1 19.39 46.92 -5.27
C MET A 1 18.56 45.65 -5.10
N ASP A 2 18.99 44.71 -4.27
CA ASP A 2 18.37 43.38 -4.17
C ASP A 2 16.99 43.35 -3.47
N ALA A 3 16.75 44.24 -2.50
CA ALA A 3 15.48 44.30 -1.78
C ALA A 3 14.30 44.74 -2.69
N TYR A 4 14.53 45.67 -3.61
CA TYR A 4 13.52 46.11 -4.58
C TYR A 4 13.19 45.01 -5.59
N LEU A 5 14.20 44.26 -6.05
CA LEU A 5 14.00 43.13 -6.95
C LEU A 5 13.21 42.01 -6.26
N GLN A 6 13.52 41.69 -4.99
CA GLN A 6 12.76 40.73 -4.18
C GLN A 6 11.31 41.17 -3.98
N LEU A 7 11.06 42.45 -3.70
CA LEU A 7 9.71 42.99 -3.55
C LEU A 7 8.91 42.93 -4.85
N HIS A 8 9.53 43.26 -5.99
CA HIS A 8 8.89 43.14 -7.30
C HIS A 8 8.57 41.70 -7.67
N LEU A 9 9.47 40.75 -7.41
CA LEU A 9 9.21 39.32 -7.61
C LEU A 9 8.06 38.83 -6.72
N PHE A 10 8.01 39.27 -5.47
CA PHE A 10 6.92 38.94 -4.55
C PHE A 10 5.58 39.52 -5.02
N LEU A 11 5.55 40.77 -5.47
CA LEU A 11 4.35 41.43 -5.97
C LEU A 11 3.83 40.76 -7.25
N VAL A 12 4.72 40.42 -8.19
CA VAL A 12 4.37 39.68 -9.41
C VAL A 12 3.80 38.31 -9.07
N LEU A 13 4.39 37.61 -8.10
CA LEU A 13 3.86 36.32 -7.61
C LEU A 13 2.47 36.50 -7.00
N LEU A 14 2.25 37.52 -6.17
CA LEU A 14 0.98 37.81 -5.52
C LEU A 14 -0.11 38.15 -6.53
N VAL A 15 0.20 38.97 -7.55
CA VAL A 15 -0.70 39.31 -8.64
C VAL A 15 -1.00 38.09 -9.51
N ALA A 16 -0.01 37.25 -9.82
CA ALA A 16 -0.23 36.00 -10.54
C ALA A 16 -1.15 35.04 -9.78
N ILE A 17 -0.97 34.92 -8.46
CA ILE A 17 -1.88 34.17 -7.59
C ILE A 17 -3.28 34.80 -7.63
N LEU A 18 -3.40 36.11 -7.45
CA LEU A 18 -4.68 36.80 -7.46
C LEU A 18 -5.43 36.61 -8.80
N VAL A 19 -4.75 36.73 -9.94
CA VAL A 19 -5.32 36.48 -11.28
C VAL A 19 -5.75 35.02 -11.45
N LEU A 20 -4.99 34.06 -10.91
CA LEU A 20 -5.36 32.65 -10.89
C LEU A 20 -6.60 32.37 -10.03
N PHE A 21 -6.79 33.11 -8.93
CA PHE A 21 -7.94 33.01 -8.04
C PHE A 21 -9.18 33.78 -8.54
N LEU A 22 -8.98 34.86 -9.29
CA LEU A 22 -10.01 35.73 -9.86
C LEU A 22 -10.49 35.31 -11.25
N ARG A 23 -9.77 34.40 -11.94
CA ARG A 23 -10.29 33.79 -13.17
C ARG A 23 -11.67 33.20 -12.86
N PRO A 24 -12.73 33.60 -13.59
CA PRO A 24 -14.08 33.15 -13.31
C PRO A 24 -14.05 31.63 -13.23
N ARG A 25 -14.31 31.13 -12.01
CA ARG A 25 -14.45 29.71 -11.77
C ARG A 25 -15.70 29.34 -12.54
N CYS A 26 -15.54 28.64 -13.66
CA CYS A 26 -16.68 28.03 -14.32
C CYS A 26 -17.28 27.02 -13.35
N SER A 27 -18.15 27.49 -12.45
CA SER A 27 -19.23 26.68 -11.94
C SER A 27 -19.97 26.23 -13.19
N ALA A 28 -20.01 24.93 -13.44
CA ALA A 28 -20.81 24.34 -14.49
C ALA A 28 -22.32 24.45 -14.17
N ALA A 29 -22.75 25.61 -13.70
CA ALA A 29 -24.13 26.00 -13.52
C ALA A 29 -24.63 26.50 -14.88
N GLY A 30 -24.94 25.56 -15.77
CA GLY A 30 -25.57 25.89 -17.06
C GLY A 30 -25.40 24.88 -18.19
N ASP A 31 -24.45 23.95 -18.10
CA ASP A 31 -24.26 22.94 -19.17
C ASP A 31 -25.05 21.65 -18.82
N PRO A 32 -26.03 21.23 -19.64
CA PRO A 32 -26.71 19.95 -19.45
C PRO A 32 -25.76 18.73 -19.50
N SER A 33 -24.55 18.87 -20.06
CA SER A 33 -23.49 17.85 -20.02
C SER A 33 -22.79 17.75 -18.64
N ALA A 34 -22.77 18.83 -17.86
CA ALA A 34 -22.20 18.85 -16.51
C ALA A 34 -22.99 17.98 -15.51
N ARG A 35 -24.25 17.64 -15.83
CA ARG A 35 -25.06 16.67 -15.09
C ARG A 35 -24.58 15.21 -15.25
N ARG A 36 -23.62 14.94 -16.14
CA ARG A 36 -23.10 13.57 -16.39
C ARG A 36 -21.85 13.20 -15.59
N HIS A 37 -21.28 14.14 -14.85
CA HIS A 37 -20.09 13.88 -14.04
C HIS A 37 -20.41 13.87 -12.55
N PRO A 38 -19.73 13.02 -11.76
CA PRO A 38 -19.90 13.04 -10.31
C PRO A 38 -19.58 14.43 -9.76
N PRO A 39 -20.33 14.90 -8.75
CA PRO A 39 -20.05 16.17 -8.08
C PRO A 39 -18.63 16.17 -7.48
N GLY A 40 -18.09 17.34 -7.15
CA GLY A 40 -16.79 17.44 -6.53
C GLY A 40 -16.56 18.76 -5.80
N PRO A 41 -15.65 18.78 -4.81
CA PRO A 41 -15.18 20.02 -4.20
C PRO A 41 -14.56 20.96 -5.24
N TRP A 42 -14.33 22.20 -4.82
CA TRP A 42 -13.63 23.15 -5.66
C TRP A 42 -12.15 22.77 -5.79
N ALA A 43 -11.59 23.00 -6.98
CA ALA A 43 -10.21 22.68 -7.33
C ALA A 43 -9.35 23.95 -7.38
N LEU A 44 -8.14 23.90 -6.82
CA LEU A 44 -7.12 24.91 -7.06
C LEU A 44 -6.47 24.71 -8.45
N PRO A 45 -5.97 25.79 -9.08
CA PRO A 45 -5.15 25.67 -10.28
C PRO A 45 -3.91 24.83 -9.99
N ILE A 46 -3.45 24.06 -11.00
CA ILE A 46 -2.30 23.16 -10.93
C ILE A 46 -2.48 21.97 -9.97
N ILE A 47 -2.61 22.19 -8.65
CA ILE A 47 -2.64 21.12 -7.64
C ILE A 47 -4.00 20.39 -7.55
N GLY A 48 -5.07 21.00 -8.05
CA GLY A 48 -6.41 20.44 -7.96
C GLY A 48 -6.92 20.39 -6.51
N HIS A 49 -7.28 19.21 -6.04
CA HIS A 49 -7.92 18.94 -4.76
C HIS A 49 -6.94 18.42 -3.70
N LEU A 50 -5.64 18.37 -4.02
CA LEU A 50 -4.63 17.83 -3.11
C LEU A 50 -4.60 18.57 -1.75
N HIS A 51 -4.94 19.85 -1.75
CA HIS A 51 -5.07 20.67 -0.54
C HIS A 51 -6.15 20.18 0.43
N HIS A 52 -7.20 19.49 -0.04
CA HIS A 52 -8.21 18.88 0.83
C HIS A 52 -7.71 17.60 1.52
N LEU A 53 -6.65 16.99 1.00
CA LEU A 53 -6.03 15.78 1.54
C LEU A 53 -4.81 16.10 2.42
N ALA A 54 -4.38 17.37 2.45
CA ALA A 54 -3.22 17.78 3.22
C ALA A 54 -3.52 17.73 4.73
N GLY A 55 -2.54 17.26 5.52
CA GLY A 55 -2.60 17.29 6.98
C GLY A 55 -3.47 16.20 7.64
N THR A 56 -4.11 15.31 6.88
CA THR A 56 -4.86 14.17 7.44
C THR A 56 -4.63 12.91 6.62
N VAL A 57 -4.95 11.75 7.21
CA VAL A 57 -4.81 10.47 6.49
C VAL A 57 -5.81 10.44 5.31
N PRO A 58 -5.37 10.10 4.07
CA PRO A 58 -6.18 10.28 2.87
C PRO A 58 -7.59 9.68 2.94
N HIS A 59 -7.75 8.47 3.47
CA HIS A 59 -9.07 7.82 3.55
C HIS A 59 -10.04 8.57 4.48
N ARG A 60 -9.56 9.22 5.56
CA ARG A 60 -10.40 10.03 6.46
C ARG A 60 -10.82 11.33 5.79
N ALA A 61 -9.90 11.99 5.09
CA ALA A 61 -10.20 13.18 4.29
C ALA A 61 -11.25 12.89 3.23
N LEU A 62 -11.08 11.78 2.48
CA LEU A 62 -12.03 11.32 1.46
C LEU A 62 -13.41 11.02 2.06
N SER A 63 -13.48 10.36 3.23
CA SER A 63 -14.75 10.12 3.92
C SER A 63 -15.46 11.43 4.31
N SER A 64 -14.72 12.41 4.82
CA SER A 64 -15.27 13.74 5.16
C SER A 64 -15.77 14.50 3.93
N LEU A 65 -15.08 14.38 2.79
CA LEU A 65 -15.54 14.92 1.52
C LEU A 65 -16.80 14.20 1.02
N ALA A 66 -16.87 12.87 1.14
CA ALA A 66 -18.01 12.07 0.69
C ALA A 66 -19.30 12.44 1.42
N ARG A 67 -19.21 12.72 2.73
CA ARG A 67 -20.36 13.19 3.51
C ARG A 67 -20.93 14.52 3.02
N ARG A 68 -20.12 15.36 2.36
CA ARG A 68 -20.52 16.70 1.88
C ARG A 68 -20.93 16.70 0.41
N TYR A 69 -20.23 15.96 -0.43
CA TYR A 69 -20.42 15.98 -1.89
C TYR A 69 -21.20 14.79 -2.43
N GLY A 70 -21.42 13.76 -1.61
CA GLY A 70 -22.20 12.60 -1.96
C GLY A 70 -21.36 11.33 -2.16
N PRO A 71 -22.04 10.20 -2.45
CA PRO A 71 -21.46 8.87 -2.46
C PRO A 71 -20.53 8.59 -3.65
N LEU A 72 -20.59 9.41 -4.70
CA LEU A 72 -19.69 9.33 -5.84
C LEU A 72 -19.20 10.75 -6.13
N MET A 73 -17.88 10.97 -6.07
CA MET A 73 -17.30 12.29 -6.31
C MET A 73 -16.11 12.23 -7.27
N LYS A 74 -15.92 13.31 -8.02
CA LYS A 74 -14.78 13.49 -8.92
C LYS A 74 -13.75 14.39 -8.24
N LEU A 75 -12.51 13.89 -8.15
CA LEU A 75 -11.36 14.61 -7.66
C LEU A 75 -10.29 14.71 -8.76
N ARG A 76 -9.42 15.68 -8.57
CA ARG A 76 -8.25 15.96 -9.41
C ARG A 76 -7.05 16.11 -8.50
N LEU A 77 -6.10 15.19 -8.54
CA LEU A 77 -4.89 15.18 -7.73
C LEU A 77 -3.70 15.54 -8.63
N GLY A 78 -3.32 16.82 -8.64
CA GLY A 78 -2.40 17.33 -9.66
C GLY A 78 -3.00 17.21 -11.07
N GLU A 79 -2.37 16.40 -11.91
CA GLU A 79 -2.82 16.09 -13.28
C GLU A 79 -3.72 14.84 -13.34
N LEU A 80 -3.79 14.05 -12.26
CA LEU A 80 -4.58 12.83 -12.22
C LEU A 80 -6.05 13.11 -11.88
N VAL A 81 -6.97 12.56 -12.66
CA VAL A 81 -8.41 12.60 -12.36
C VAL A 81 -8.82 11.27 -11.72
N VAL A 82 -9.47 11.35 -10.57
CA VAL A 82 -9.87 10.19 -9.76
C VAL A 82 -11.36 10.29 -9.44
N VAL A 83 -12.06 9.17 -9.49
CA VAL A 83 -13.45 9.07 -9.00
C VAL A 83 -13.43 8.27 -7.71
N VAL A 84 -14.07 8.80 -6.67
CA VAL A 84 -14.14 8.18 -5.35
C VAL A 84 -15.57 7.72 -5.10
N ALA A 85 -15.74 6.42 -4.89
CA ALA A 85 -16.99 5.79 -4.48
C ALA A 85 -16.96 5.54 -2.97
N SER A 86 -18.04 5.91 -2.28
CA SER A 86 -18.14 5.88 -0.81
C SER A 86 -19.49 5.39 -0.29
N SER A 87 -20.28 4.70 -1.14
CA SER A 87 -21.48 3.96 -0.73
C SER A 87 -21.39 2.48 -1.12
N SER A 88 -22.15 1.64 -0.44
CA SER A 88 -22.32 0.22 -0.77
C SER A 88 -22.83 0.03 -2.19
N ASP A 89 -23.77 0.86 -2.62
CA ASP A 89 -24.40 0.76 -3.94
C ASP A 89 -23.40 1.12 -5.03
N ALA A 90 -22.64 2.20 -4.87
CA ALA A 90 -21.58 2.57 -5.82
C ALA A 90 -20.48 1.51 -5.87
N ALA A 91 -20.10 0.93 -4.71
CA ALA A 91 -19.15 -0.17 -4.67
C ALA A 91 -19.70 -1.43 -5.38
N ARG A 92 -20.99 -1.75 -5.23
CA ARG A 92 -21.65 -2.87 -5.93
C ARG A 92 -21.65 -2.66 -7.43
N GLU A 93 -21.99 -1.46 -7.90
CA GLU A 93 -21.97 -1.13 -9.33
C GLU A 93 -20.57 -1.31 -9.93
N ILE A 94 -19.53 -0.81 -9.25
CA ILE A 94 -18.14 -0.88 -9.72
C ILE A 94 -17.57 -2.31 -9.64
N MET A 95 -17.79 -3.00 -8.52
CA MET A 95 -17.11 -4.26 -8.19
C MET A 95 -17.87 -5.51 -8.63
N LYS A 96 -19.15 -5.40 -9.01
CA LYS A 96 -19.98 -6.53 -9.44
C LYS A 96 -20.67 -6.32 -10.78
N VAL A 97 -21.36 -5.19 -10.97
CA VAL A 97 -22.17 -4.97 -12.19
C VAL A 97 -21.28 -4.63 -13.38
N HIS A 98 -20.27 -3.79 -13.16
CA HIS A 98 -19.32 -3.35 -14.17
C HIS A 98 -17.89 -3.83 -13.87
N ASP A 99 -17.76 -4.97 -13.18
CA ASP A 99 -16.48 -5.49 -12.69
C ASP A 99 -15.44 -5.66 -13.80
N ALA A 100 -15.82 -6.14 -14.99
CA ALA A 100 -14.94 -6.28 -16.14
C ALA A 100 -14.35 -4.95 -16.62
N ASN A 101 -15.12 -3.85 -16.56
CA ASN A 101 -14.66 -2.52 -16.96
C ASN A 101 -13.68 -1.91 -15.96
N PHE A 102 -13.79 -2.29 -14.68
CA PHE A 102 -12.96 -1.79 -13.58
C PHE A 102 -11.92 -2.81 -13.07
N ALA A 103 -11.77 -3.95 -13.74
CA ALA A 103 -10.87 -5.02 -13.32
C ALA A 103 -9.39 -4.64 -13.48
N SER A 104 -9.07 -3.80 -14.47
CA SER A 104 -7.71 -3.36 -14.77
C SER A 104 -7.29 -2.20 -13.88
N ARG A 105 -6.06 -2.25 -13.34
CA ARG A 105 -5.50 -1.19 -12.49
C ARG A 105 -4.60 -0.27 -13.33
N PRO A 106 -4.97 1.00 -13.56
CA PRO A 106 -4.12 1.91 -14.30
C PRO A 106 -2.82 2.16 -13.54
N LEU A 107 -1.69 1.94 -14.20
CA LEU A 107 -0.39 2.21 -13.62
C LEU A 107 -0.04 3.69 -13.68
N THR A 108 0.56 4.19 -12.61
CA THR A 108 1.27 5.46 -12.57
C THR A 108 2.62 5.36 -13.31
N SER A 109 3.24 6.50 -13.59
CA SER A 109 4.54 6.53 -14.25
C SER A 109 5.64 5.85 -13.41
N MET A 110 5.60 6.01 -12.09
CA MET A 110 6.56 5.35 -11.20
C MET A 110 6.32 3.85 -11.09
N GLN A 111 5.06 3.41 -11.07
CA GLN A 111 4.73 1.99 -11.11
C GLN A 111 5.17 1.32 -12.42
N ARG A 112 4.95 1.98 -13.57
CA ARG A 112 5.49 1.48 -14.87
C ARG A 112 7.01 1.32 -14.83
N LEU A 113 7.70 2.26 -14.21
CA LEU A 113 9.16 2.18 -14.06
C LEU A 113 9.60 1.03 -13.13
N ALA A 114 8.79 0.70 -12.11
CA ALA A 114 9.06 -0.39 -11.18
C ALA A 114 8.80 -1.77 -11.80
N PHE A 115 7.69 -1.93 -12.52
CA PHE A 115 7.28 -3.24 -13.05
C PHE A 115 7.85 -3.56 -14.43
N GLN A 116 8.12 -2.54 -15.26
CA GLN A 116 8.74 -2.70 -16.59
C GLN A 116 8.05 -3.76 -17.49
N GLY A 117 6.72 -3.86 -17.43
CA GLY A 117 5.93 -4.84 -18.20
C GLY A 117 5.71 -6.19 -17.51
N ASN A 118 6.27 -6.39 -16.31
CA ASN A 118 6.01 -7.55 -15.46
C ASN A 118 5.15 -7.12 -14.27
N GLU A 119 3.85 -6.86 -14.48
CA GLU A 119 2.95 -6.34 -13.43
C GLU A 119 2.46 -7.40 -12.42
N GLY A 120 2.69 -8.68 -12.70
CA GLY A 120 2.33 -9.80 -11.83
C GLY A 120 0.83 -9.90 -11.56
N LEU A 121 0.43 -10.54 -10.47
CA LEU A 121 -0.99 -10.76 -10.17
C LEU A 121 -1.73 -9.48 -9.73
N VAL A 122 -1.00 -8.55 -9.09
CA VAL A 122 -1.60 -7.38 -8.41
C VAL A 122 -1.99 -6.29 -9.40
N PHE A 123 -1.15 -6.00 -10.39
CA PHE A 123 -1.32 -4.87 -11.29
C PHE A 123 -1.53 -5.24 -12.77
N ALA A 124 -1.41 -6.51 -13.15
CA ALA A 124 -1.59 -6.89 -14.55
C ALA A 124 -3.03 -6.60 -15.03
N PRO A 125 -3.17 -6.19 -16.30
CA PRO A 125 -4.48 -5.97 -16.88
C PRO A 125 -5.28 -7.28 -16.92
N TYR A 126 -6.60 -7.14 -16.85
CA TYR A 126 -7.48 -8.30 -16.91
C TYR A 126 -7.40 -8.97 -18.29
N GLY A 127 -7.19 -10.29 -18.30
CA GLY A 127 -7.06 -11.09 -19.51
C GLY A 127 -6.78 -12.55 -19.17
N ASP A 128 -6.63 -13.39 -20.19
CA ASP A 128 -6.50 -14.85 -20.00
C ASP A 128 -5.23 -15.24 -19.23
N GLY A 129 -4.10 -14.59 -19.51
CA GLY A 129 -2.86 -14.78 -18.75
C GLY A 129 -3.02 -14.44 -17.26
N TRP A 130 -3.71 -13.33 -16.93
CA TRP A 130 -4.00 -12.96 -15.55
C TRP A 130 -4.95 -13.97 -14.88
N ARG A 131 -5.99 -14.45 -15.60
CA ARG A 131 -6.92 -15.47 -15.08
C ARG A 131 -6.20 -16.78 -14.78
N GLN A 132 -5.33 -17.23 -15.67
CA GLN A 132 -4.52 -18.43 -15.48
C GLN A 132 -3.60 -18.29 -14.27
N LEU A 133 -2.88 -17.17 -14.17
CA LEU A 133 -1.99 -16.91 -13.05
C LEU A 133 -2.76 -16.84 -11.71
N ARG A 134 -3.92 -16.18 -11.70
CA ARG A 134 -4.82 -16.14 -10.54
C ARG A 134 -5.28 -17.53 -10.13
N LYS A 135 -5.65 -18.39 -11.10
CA LYS A 135 -6.09 -19.76 -10.85
C LYS A 135 -4.98 -20.59 -10.19
N ILE A 136 -3.75 -20.47 -10.69
CA ILE A 136 -2.58 -21.15 -10.11
C ILE A 136 -2.36 -20.70 -8.66
N CYS A 137 -2.28 -19.38 -8.41
CA CYS A 137 -2.06 -18.86 -7.06
C CYS A 137 -3.21 -19.25 -6.11
N THR A 138 -4.45 -19.26 -6.59
CA THR A 138 -5.61 -19.62 -5.78
C THR A 138 -5.59 -21.11 -5.40
N ASN A 139 -5.25 -21.99 -6.33
CA ASN A 139 -5.25 -23.43 -6.10
C ASN A 139 -4.04 -23.90 -5.28
N GLU A 140 -2.86 -23.34 -5.57
CA GLU A 140 -1.60 -23.86 -5.03
C GLU A 140 -1.17 -23.15 -3.74
N LEU A 141 -1.49 -21.86 -3.56
CA LEU A 141 -1.10 -21.10 -2.37
C LEU A 141 -2.29 -20.83 -1.44
N LEU A 142 -3.40 -20.36 -2.00
CA LEU A 142 -4.53 -19.83 -1.23
C LEU A 142 -5.66 -20.84 -1.00
N SER A 143 -5.46 -22.11 -1.38
CA SER A 143 -6.46 -23.15 -1.15
C SER A 143 -6.47 -23.59 0.32
N SER A 144 -7.60 -24.09 0.81
CA SER A 144 -7.70 -24.58 2.19
C SER A 144 -6.66 -25.66 2.50
N ARG A 145 -6.34 -26.52 1.52
CA ARG A 145 -5.31 -27.56 1.64
C ARG A 145 -3.92 -26.93 1.83
N SER A 146 -3.56 -25.95 1.00
CA SER A 146 -2.25 -25.29 1.09
C SER A 146 -2.13 -24.47 2.38
N VAL A 147 -3.18 -23.75 2.79
CA VAL A 147 -3.18 -23.01 4.06
C VAL A 147 -3.00 -23.94 5.26
N GLN A 148 -3.55 -25.15 5.21
CA GLN A 148 -3.34 -26.19 6.22
C GLN A 148 -1.91 -26.76 6.18
N SER A 149 -1.32 -26.96 5.00
CA SER A 149 0.07 -27.43 4.93
C SER A 149 1.04 -26.43 5.54
N PHE A 150 0.81 -25.12 5.40
CA PHE A 150 1.62 -24.08 6.04
C PHE A 150 1.34 -23.86 7.53
N ARG A 151 0.54 -24.72 8.18
CA ARG A 151 0.25 -24.61 9.63
C ARG A 151 1.52 -24.70 10.47
N HIS A 152 2.42 -25.62 10.13
CA HIS A 152 3.68 -25.81 10.86
C HIS A 152 4.56 -24.55 10.83
N VAL A 153 4.69 -23.88 9.67
CA VAL A 153 5.40 -22.60 9.56
C VAL A 153 4.83 -21.56 10.52
N ARG A 154 3.50 -21.42 10.57
CA ARG A 154 2.84 -20.47 11.47
C ARG A 154 3.02 -20.81 12.94
N GLU A 155 3.04 -22.09 13.30
CA GLU A 155 3.28 -22.54 14.68
C GLU A 155 4.72 -22.28 15.12
N GLU A 156 5.70 -22.52 14.24
CA GLU A 156 7.10 -22.25 14.51
C GLU A 156 7.39 -20.75 14.68
N GLU A 157 6.89 -19.92 13.76
CA GLU A 157 7.06 -18.47 13.85
C GLU A 157 6.33 -17.88 15.06
N LEU A 158 5.17 -18.44 15.43
CA LEU A 158 4.48 -18.05 16.66
C LEU A 158 5.32 -18.43 17.89
N GLY A 159 5.95 -19.60 17.88
CA GLY A 159 6.89 -20.01 18.91
C GLY A 159 8.10 -19.09 19.04
N CYS A 160 8.60 -18.51 17.93
CA CYS A 160 9.63 -17.46 17.97
C CYS A 160 9.12 -16.19 18.67
N LEU A 161 7.92 -15.74 18.34
CA LEU A 161 7.30 -14.57 18.97
C LEU A 161 7.10 -14.78 20.48
N LEU A 162 6.55 -15.94 20.88
CA LEU A 162 6.30 -16.25 22.29
C LEU A 162 7.59 -16.31 23.11
N ARG A 163 8.67 -16.87 22.56
CA ARG A 163 9.99 -16.87 23.22
C ARG A 163 10.53 -15.46 23.41
N SER A 164 10.40 -14.59 22.40
CA SER A 164 10.78 -13.18 22.52
C SER A 164 9.99 -12.44 23.61
N VAL A 165 8.70 -12.77 23.77
CA VAL A 165 7.84 -12.20 24.83
C VAL A 165 8.27 -12.72 26.20
N GLU A 166 8.57 -14.02 26.31
CA GLU A 166 9.03 -14.66 27.54
C GLU A 166 10.36 -14.05 28.03
N GLU A 167 11.34 -13.89 27.12
CA GLU A 167 12.64 -13.27 27.41
C GLU A 167 12.49 -11.82 27.91
N ALA A 168 11.60 -11.05 27.28
CA ALA A 168 11.31 -9.68 27.69
C ALA A 168 10.57 -9.62 29.04
N SER A 169 9.66 -10.56 29.29
CA SER A 169 8.99 -10.70 30.59
C SER A 169 9.98 -11.03 31.70
N ALA A 170 10.95 -11.94 31.45
CA ALA A 170 11.97 -12.32 32.41
C ALA A 170 12.91 -11.15 32.78
N SER A 171 13.13 -10.23 31.84
CA SER A 171 13.92 -9.01 32.05
C SER A 171 13.10 -7.80 32.54
N GLY A 172 11.78 -7.95 32.74
CA GLY A 172 10.88 -6.87 33.14
C GLY A 172 10.73 -5.75 32.10
N SER A 173 11.10 -6.00 30.84
CA SER A 173 11.09 -5.00 29.77
C SER A 173 9.74 -4.93 29.06
N PRO A 174 9.23 -3.73 28.72
CA PRO A 174 7.98 -3.60 27.97
C PRO A 174 8.12 -4.19 26.56
N VAL A 175 7.14 -4.98 26.13
CA VAL A 175 7.11 -5.60 24.80
C VAL A 175 6.21 -4.83 23.85
N ASN A 176 6.74 -4.46 22.69
CA ASN A 176 5.93 -3.92 21.60
C ASN A 176 5.31 -5.07 20.79
N LEU A 177 4.10 -5.47 21.18
CA LEU A 177 3.35 -6.54 20.50
C LEU A 177 3.04 -6.21 19.04
N THR A 178 2.80 -4.94 18.73
CA THR A 178 2.56 -4.49 17.35
C THR A 178 3.74 -4.83 16.45
N LYS A 179 4.97 -4.55 16.89
CA LYS A 179 6.20 -4.89 16.19
C LYS A 179 6.41 -6.41 16.12
N GLY A 180 6.14 -7.12 17.22
CA GLY A 180 6.28 -8.58 17.30
C GLY A 180 5.34 -9.33 16.35
N ILE A 181 4.04 -8.98 16.37
CA ILE A 181 3.04 -9.53 15.46
C ILE A 181 3.38 -9.18 14.01
N SER A 182 3.89 -7.96 13.77
CA SER A 182 4.29 -7.56 12.43
C SER A 182 5.44 -8.40 11.88
N ALA A 183 6.46 -8.65 12.70
CA ALA A 183 7.55 -9.55 12.35
C ALA A 183 7.03 -10.97 12.12
N TYR A 184 6.22 -11.51 13.03
CA TYR A 184 5.61 -12.84 12.89
C TYR A 184 4.88 -13.05 11.55
N LEU A 185 4.01 -12.10 11.17
CA LEU A 185 3.24 -12.18 9.93
C LEU A 185 4.15 -12.04 8.70
N ALA A 186 5.13 -11.14 8.78
CA ALA A 186 6.11 -10.96 7.73
C ALA A 186 6.91 -12.24 7.49
N ASP A 187 7.37 -12.83 8.57
CA ASP A 187 8.24 -14.00 8.61
C ASP A 187 7.50 -15.24 8.15
N SER A 188 6.26 -15.43 8.61
CA SER A 188 5.37 -16.48 8.15
C SER A 188 5.08 -16.39 6.65
N THR A 189 4.84 -15.18 6.14
CA THR A 189 4.54 -14.95 4.72
C THR A 189 5.76 -15.25 3.85
N VAL A 190 6.93 -14.72 4.22
CA VAL A 190 8.18 -14.96 3.49
C VAL A 190 8.51 -16.44 3.49
N ARG A 191 8.38 -17.15 4.62
CA ARG A 191 8.63 -18.59 4.69
C ARG A 191 7.67 -19.42 3.85
N ALA A 192 6.38 -19.05 3.82
CA ALA A 192 5.40 -19.77 2.99
C ALA A 192 5.65 -19.56 1.47
N VAL A 193 6.08 -18.36 1.08
CA VAL A 193 6.22 -17.98 -0.33
C VAL A 193 7.61 -18.35 -0.90
N ILE A 194 8.68 -18.02 -0.18
CA ILE A 194 10.07 -18.11 -0.63
C ILE A 194 10.83 -19.26 0.08
N GLY A 195 10.37 -19.68 1.26
CA GLY A 195 11.05 -20.69 2.07
C GLY A 195 11.91 -20.10 3.21
N SER A 196 12.48 -20.99 4.03
CA SER A 196 13.19 -20.66 5.27
C SER A 196 14.66 -20.26 5.11
N ARG A 197 15.23 -20.42 3.90
CA ARG A 197 16.68 -20.32 3.67
C ARG A 197 17.04 -19.34 2.55
N PHE A 198 17.11 -18.05 2.86
CA PHE A 198 17.80 -17.12 1.97
C PHE A 198 18.67 -16.13 2.75
N ARG A 199 19.95 -16.07 2.38
CA ARG A 199 21.02 -15.35 3.10
C ARG A 199 20.80 -13.84 3.20
N GLN A 200 19.94 -13.26 2.37
CA GLN A 200 19.76 -11.81 2.22
C GLN A 200 18.38 -11.32 2.71
N ARG A 201 17.74 -12.03 3.63
CA ARG A 201 16.40 -11.72 4.16
C ARG A 201 16.21 -10.29 4.64
N ASP A 202 17.06 -9.80 5.53
CA ASP A 202 16.91 -8.45 6.07
C ASP A 202 17.09 -7.37 5.00
N ARG A 203 17.94 -7.63 3.99
CA ARG A 203 18.09 -6.75 2.84
C ARG A 203 16.81 -6.75 2.00
N TYR A 204 16.27 -7.93 1.70
CA TYR A 204 15.03 -8.08 0.95
C TYR A 204 13.85 -7.36 1.61
N LEU A 205 13.64 -7.58 2.92
CA LEU A 205 12.55 -6.91 3.66
C LEU A 205 12.70 -5.39 3.68
N ARG A 206 13.92 -4.87 3.80
CA ARG A 206 14.19 -3.41 3.73
C ARG A 206 13.87 -2.83 2.35
N VAL A 207 14.34 -3.48 1.29
CA VAL A 207 14.05 -3.03 -0.09
C VAL A 207 12.55 -3.11 -0.37
N LEU A 208 11.88 -4.16 0.09
CA LEU A 208 10.42 -4.32 -0.01
C LEU A 208 9.67 -3.21 0.74
N GLN A 209 10.09 -2.88 1.96
CA GLN A 209 9.51 -1.79 2.75
C GLN A 209 9.68 -0.42 2.07
N ASP A 210 10.83 -0.16 1.46
CA ASP A 210 11.05 1.08 0.73
C ASP A 210 10.20 1.16 -0.54
N LEU A 211 10.06 0.06 -1.28
CA LEU A 211 9.13 0.02 -2.40
C LEU A 211 7.68 0.21 -1.91
N LEU A 212 7.27 -0.39 -0.80
CA LEU A 212 5.92 -0.25 -0.19
C LEU A 212 5.53 1.20 0.09
N ARG A 213 6.52 2.08 0.29
CA ARG A 213 6.30 3.53 0.44
C ARG A 213 6.14 4.27 -0.89
N ILE A 214 6.73 3.76 -1.97
CA ILE A 214 6.82 4.44 -3.27
C ILE A 214 5.67 4.01 -4.20
N VAL A 215 5.42 2.71 -4.32
CA VAL A 215 4.42 2.12 -5.23
C VAL A 215 2.96 2.50 -4.97
N PRO A 216 2.49 2.88 -3.76
CA PRO A 216 1.10 3.29 -3.56
C PRO A 216 0.64 4.45 -4.45
N GLY A 217 1.56 5.19 -5.09
CA GLY A 217 1.23 6.18 -6.09
C GLY A 217 0.63 7.43 -5.45
N MET A 218 1.49 8.23 -4.83
CA MET A 218 1.21 9.62 -4.42
C MET A 218 2.51 10.44 -4.44
N THR A 219 3.51 9.98 -5.18
CA THR A 219 4.77 10.72 -5.31
C THR A 219 4.58 11.92 -6.23
N LEU A 220 5.38 12.98 -6.06
CA LEU A 220 5.29 14.17 -6.93
C LEU A 220 5.39 13.81 -8.43
N PRO A 221 6.29 12.90 -8.86
CA PRO A 221 6.32 12.42 -10.25
C PRO A 221 5.04 11.71 -10.73
N ASP A 222 4.27 11.09 -9.84
CA ASP A 222 3.00 10.46 -10.19
C ASP A 222 1.86 11.46 -10.33
N LEU A 223 1.87 12.52 -9.50
CA LEU A 223 0.85 13.56 -9.52
C LEU A 223 1.05 14.56 -10.67
N PHE A 224 2.29 14.79 -11.10
CA PHE A 224 2.66 15.73 -12.17
C PHE A 224 3.59 15.08 -13.22
N PRO A 225 3.10 14.07 -13.95
CA PRO A 225 3.92 13.34 -14.93
C PRO A 225 4.40 14.24 -16.08
N SER A 226 3.69 15.32 -16.42
CA SER A 226 4.11 16.22 -17.50
C SER A 226 5.28 17.13 -17.11
N TRP A 227 5.58 17.27 -15.81
CA TRP A 227 6.57 18.22 -15.32
C TRP A 227 7.97 17.59 -15.29
N ARG A 228 8.75 17.80 -16.35
CA ARG A 228 10.13 17.27 -16.48
C ARG A 228 11.04 17.67 -15.32
N LEU A 229 10.87 18.87 -14.75
CA LEU A 229 11.65 19.32 -13.59
C LEU A 229 11.37 18.49 -12.34
N VAL A 230 10.11 18.10 -12.10
CA VAL A 230 9.75 17.24 -10.96
C VAL A 230 10.38 15.85 -11.12
N LEU A 231 10.42 15.32 -12.34
CA LEU A 231 11.09 14.05 -12.64
C LEU A 231 12.60 14.12 -12.45
N LEU A 232 13.24 15.22 -12.87
CA LEU A 232 14.69 15.40 -12.77
C LEU A 232 15.17 15.70 -11.35
N LEU A 233 14.41 16.51 -10.60
CA LEU A 233 14.73 16.89 -9.22
C LEU A 233 14.37 15.78 -8.22
N SER A 234 13.46 14.87 -8.58
CA SER A 234 13.08 13.77 -7.71
C SER A 234 14.12 12.66 -7.72
N SER A 235 14.52 12.21 -6.53
CA SER A 235 15.33 11.00 -6.38
C SER A 235 14.53 9.71 -6.58
N VAL A 236 13.20 9.80 -6.68
CA VAL A 236 12.28 8.65 -6.73
C VAL A 236 12.54 7.74 -7.95
N PRO A 237 12.66 8.24 -9.20
CA PRO A 237 12.92 7.36 -10.35
C PRO A 237 14.22 6.57 -10.20
N GLY A 238 15.29 7.21 -9.73
CA GLY A 238 16.58 6.55 -9.50
C GLY A 238 16.56 5.58 -8.33
N ARG A 239 15.75 5.85 -7.29
CA ARG A 239 15.51 4.88 -6.20
C ARG A 239 14.74 3.66 -6.72
N ILE A 240 13.64 3.85 -7.45
CA ILE A 240 12.83 2.75 -8.01
C ILE A 240 13.69 1.84 -8.88
N ARG A 241 14.50 2.38 -9.80
CA ARG A 241 15.38 1.57 -10.65
C ARG A 241 16.34 0.72 -9.83
N ARG A 242 17.02 1.31 -8.85
CA ARG A 242 17.95 0.59 -7.97
C ARG A 242 17.24 -0.50 -7.16
N HIS A 243 16.09 -0.19 -6.55
CA HIS A 243 15.36 -1.16 -5.72
C HIS A 243 14.75 -2.27 -6.57
N SER A 244 14.25 -1.96 -7.76
CA SER A 244 13.75 -2.97 -8.70
C SER A 244 14.86 -3.89 -9.17
N GLU A 245 16.04 -3.36 -9.47
CA GLU A 245 17.20 -4.15 -9.90
C GLU A 245 17.73 -5.04 -8.76
N ASP A 246 17.92 -4.45 -7.57
CA ASP A 246 18.30 -5.19 -6.36
C ASP A 246 17.33 -6.35 -6.08
N MET A 247 16.03 -6.09 -6.24
CA MET A 247 15.00 -7.10 -6.01
C MET A 247 15.04 -8.23 -7.05
N LYS A 248 15.24 -7.88 -8.33
CA LYS A 248 15.42 -8.88 -9.39
C LYS A 248 16.63 -9.77 -9.12
N GLN A 249 17.77 -9.18 -8.79
CA GLN A 249 19.00 -9.90 -8.47
C GLN A 249 18.85 -10.83 -7.26
N MET A 250 18.17 -10.37 -6.20
CA MET A 250 17.88 -11.21 -5.03
C MET A 250 16.99 -12.40 -5.41
N MET A 251 15.94 -12.18 -6.19
CA MET A 251 15.06 -13.26 -6.65
C MET A 251 15.79 -14.23 -7.60
N ASP A 252 16.68 -13.73 -8.46
CA ASP A 252 17.54 -14.55 -9.32
C ASP A 252 18.44 -15.47 -8.50
N SER A 253 19.10 -14.94 -7.46
CA SER A 253 19.93 -15.78 -6.60
C SER A 253 19.13 -16.87 -5.90
N ILE A 254 17.92 -16.55 -5.43
CA ILE A 254 17.03 -17.51 -4.75
C ILE A 254 16.59 -18.62 -5.71
N ILE A 255 16.15 -18.25 -6.93
CA ILE A 255 15.71 -19.22 -7.93
C ILE A 255 16.87 -20.14 -8.33
N ARG A 256 18.07 -19.59 -8.52
CA ARG A 256 19.26 -20.35 -8.88
C ARG A 256 19.66 -21.33 -7.78
N GLU A 257 19.77 -20.87 -6.53
CA GLU A 257 20.07 -21.73 -5.38
C GLU A 257 19.05 -22.88 -5.28
N ARG A 258 17.77 -22.61 -5.51
CA ARG A 258 16.71 -23.64 -5.47
C ARG A 258 16.83 -24.66 -6.60
N GLN A 259 17.23 -24.23 -7.79
CA GLN A 259 17.46 -25.13 -8.92
C GLN A 259 18.68 -26.05 -8.68
N GLU A 260 19.74 -25.51 -8.09
CA GLU A 260 20.95 -26.27 -7.70
C GLU A 260 20.61 -27.32 -6.62
N ASP A 261 19.85 -26.95 -5.58
CA ASP A 261 19.41 -27.87 -4.53
C ASP A 261 18.54 -29.02 -5.06
N ARG A 262 17.69 -28.73 -6.06
CA ARG A 262 16.88 -29.75 -6.76
C ARG A 262 17.76 -30.71 -7.55
N ALA A 263 18.75 -30.20 -8.28
CA ALA A 263 19.69 -31.03 -9.03
C ALA A 263 20.52 -31.93 -8.10
N ALA A 264 20.83 -31.45 -6.89
CA ALA A 264 21.54 -32.20 -5.86
C ALA A 264 20.66 -33.21 -5.08
N GLY A 265 19.37 -33.33 -5.39
CA GLY A 265 18.44 -34.22 -4.68
C GLY A 265 18.13 -33.81 -3.24
N GLN A 266 18.46 -32.57 -2.84
CA GLN A 266 18.26 -32.05 -1.49
C GLN A 266 16.93 -31.30 -1.32
N ALA A 267 15.96 -31.54 -2.22
CA ALA A 267 14.66 -30.89 -2.20
C ALA A 267 13.91 -31.20 -0.89
N LYS A 268 13.99 -30.28 0.07
CA LYS A 268 13.19 -30.27 1.29
C LYS A 268 12.23 -29.09 1.27
N GLU A 269 11.05 -29.37 1.81
CA GLU A 269 9.92 -28.46 2.03
C GLU A 269 9.26 -27.96 0.73
N LYS A 270 7.96 -28.27 0.56
CA LYS A 270 7.15 -27.79 -0.57
C LYS A 270 6.72 -26.35 -0.29
N ASP A 271 7.55 -25.38 -0.66
CA ASP A 271 7.16 -23.97 -0.64
C ASP A 271 6.45 -23.58 -1.95
N PHE A 272 5.91 -22.35 -1.99
CA PHE A 272 5.18 -21.88 -3.16
C PHE A 272 6.09 -21.69 -4.38
N LEU A 273 7.32 -21.20 -4.19
CA LEU A 273 8.33 -21.10 -5.24
C LEU A 273 8.56 -22.47 -5.92
N ASP A 274 8.64 -23.53 -5.14
CA ASP A 274 8.81 -24.88 -5.65
C ASP A 274 7.65 -25.33 -6.54
N VAL A 275 6.42 -25.02 -6.12
CA VAL A 275 5.23 -25.35 -6.92
C VAL A 275 5.26 -24.58 -8.24
N LEU A 276 5.61 -23.30 -8.22
CA LEU A 276 5.72 -22.48 -9.45
C LEU A 276 6.81 -22.99 -10.40
N LEU A 277 7.99 -23.35 -9.88
CA LEU A 277 9.08 -23.91 -10.69
C LEU A 277 8.72 -25.28 -11.28
N ARG A 278 7.96 -26.11 -10.54
CA ARG A 278 7.46 -27.38 -11.04
C ARG A 278 6.44 -27.18 -12.16
N LEU A 279 5.48 -26.27 -11.96
CA LEU A 279 4.48 -25.94 -12.98
C LEU A 279 5.13 -25.31 -14.22
N GLN A 280 6.18 -24.51 -14.07
CA GLN A 280 6.97 -24.01 -15.20
C GLN A 280 7.56 -25.15 -16.04
N ALA A 281 7.99 -26.25 -15.41
CA ALA A 281 8.56 -27.40 -16.11
C ALA A 281 7.49 -28.34 -16.73
N GLU A 282 6.27 -28.36 -16.18
CA GLU A 282 5.18 -29.26 -16.61
C GLU A 282 4.26 -28.64 -17.68
N VAL A 283 4.25 -27.31 -17.85
CA VAL A 283 3.18 -26.62 -18.59
C VAL A 283 3.60 -26.18 -19.99
N ASP A 284 3.06 -26.88 -20.99
CA ASP A 284 3.05 -26.51 -22.42
C ASP A 284 1.77 -25.70 -22.73
N SER A 285 1.54 -24.59 -22.00
CA SER A 285 0.34 -23.75 -22.19
C SER A 285 0.59 -22.57 -23.12
N GLN A 286 -0.49 -22.05 -23.70
CA GLN A 286 -0.51 -20.82 -24.50
C GLN A 286 0.08 -19.59 -23.75
N TYR A 287 0.12 -19.62 -22.41
CA TYR A 287 0.77 -18.61 -21.57
C TYR A 287 1.80 -19.25 -20.62
N PRO A 288 3.03 -19.50 -21.09
CA PRO A 288 4.05 -20.13 -20.25
C PRO A 288 4.40 -19.24 -19.05
N LEU A 289 4.61 -19.87 -17.87
CA LEU A 289 5.15 -19.16 -16.72
C LEU A 289 6.61 -18.82 -17.00
N THR A 290 6.87 -17.56 -17.33
CA THR A 290 8.24 -17.04 -17.45
C THR A 290 8.86 -16.86 -16.06
N THR A 291 10.19 -16.94 -15.98
CA THR A 291 10.91 -16.70 -14.73
C THR A 291 10.63 -15.30 -14.18
N GLU A 292 10.50 -14.29 -15.05
CA GLU A 292 10.11 -12.93 -14.66
C GLU A 292 8.71 -12.88 -14.03
N ASN A 293 7.73 -13.61 -14.58
CA ASN A 293 6.40 -13.68 -14.00
C ASN A 293 6.43 -14.34 -12.62
N ILE A 294 7.22 -15.40 -12.43
CA ILE A 294 7.41 -16.06 -11.13
C ILE A 294 7.99 -15.07 -10.12
N LYS A 295 9.06 -14.33 -10.47
CA LYS A 295 9.66 -13.31 -9.60
C LYS A 295 8.62 -12.29 -9.16
N THR A 296 7.86 -11.71 -10.09
CA THR A 296 6.87 -10.69 -9.74
C THR A 296 5.72 -11.25 -8.90
N VAL A 297 5.30 -12.49 -9.14
CA VAL A 297 4.23 -13.14 -8.34
C VAL A 297 4.67 -13.35 -6.90
N LEU A 298 5.88 -13.86 -6.69
CA LEU A 298 6.45 -14.04 -5.36
C LEU A 298 6.55 -12.70 -4.63
N LEU A 299 7.08 -11.68 -5.31
CA LEU A 299 7.15 -10.31 -4.79
C LEU A 299 5.77 -9.76 -4.44
N GLY A 300 4.77 -9.97 -5.31
CA GLY A 300 3.40 -9.51 -5.12
C GLY A 300 2.74 -10.15 -3.90
N HIS A 301 2.97 -11.44 -3.66
CA HIS A 301 2.43 -12.12 -2.48
C HIS A 301 3.07 -11.63 -1.18
N VAL A 302 4.40 -11.52 -1.13
CA VAL A 302 5.06 -10.98 0.07
C VAL A 302 4.66 -9.52 0.29
N TRP A 303 4.58 -8.72 -0.78
CA TRP A 303 4.10 -7.34 -0.73
C TRP A 303 2.72 -7.21 -0.09
N CYS A 304 1.75 -7.97 -0.57
CA CYS A 304 0.39 -7.94 -0.05
C CYS A 304 0.37 -8.31 1.44
N GLY A 305 1.08 -9.39 1.82
CA GLY A 305 1.19 -9.80 3.21
C GLY A 305 1.77 -8.70 4.12
N GLN A 306 2.86 -8.05 3.71
CA GLN A 306 3.46 -6.95 4.51
C GLN A 306 2.55 -5.74 4.68
N ARG A 307 1.72 -5.44 3.67
CA ARG A 307 0.89 -4.25 3.69
C ARG A 307 -0.23 -4.37 4.69
N ASP A 308 -0.88 -5.53 4.72
CA ASP A 308 -1.98 -5.82 5.65
C ASP A 308 -1.47 -5.77 7.10
N VAL A 309 -0.25 -6.29 7.34
CA VAL A 309 0.46 -6.19 8.61
C VAL A 309 0.68 -4.74 9.07
N SER A 310 1.17 -3.89 8.17
CA SER A 310 1.48 -2.49 8.51
C SER A 310 0.22 -1.67 8.80
N TYR A 311 -0.92 -2.00 8.17
CA TYR A 311 -2.20 -1.36 8.45
C TYR A 311 -2.77 -1.77 9.81
N ASP A 312 -2.80 -3.06 10.12
CA ASP A 312 -3.29 -3.55 11.43
C ASP A 312 -2.41 -3.05 12.58
N ALA A 313 -1.09 -2.96 12.36
CA ALA A 313 -0.15 -2.42 13.31
C ALA A 313 -0.38 -0.92 13.62
N GLY A 314 -0.72 -0.13 12.60
CA GLY A 314 -0.94 1.32 12.75
C GLY A 314 -2.30 1.70 13.35
N VAL A 315 -3.30 0.82 13.29
CA VAL A 315 -4.61 1.06 13.91
C VAL A 315 -4.53 1.01 15.45
N GLY A 316 -3.61 0.21 16.00
CA GLY A 316 -3.40 0.11 17.45
C GLY A 316 -2.85 1.38 18.11
N ASP A 317 -2.12 2.21 17.37
CA ASP A 317 -1.42 3.40 17.93
C ASP A 317 -2.29 4.67 17.93
N GLY A 318 -3.39 4.68 17.16
CA GLY A 318 -4.26 5.86 16.97
C GLY A 318 -5.47 5.95 17.89
N GLY A 319 -5.68 4.99 18.80
CA GLY A 319 -6.89 4.87 19.62
C GLY A 319 -6.74 5.25 21.10
N ALA A 320 -5.50 5.40 21.61
CA ALA A 320 -5.25 5.49 23.05
C ALA A 320 -4.92 6.90 23.58
N ALA A 321 -4.97 7.94 22.73
CA ALA A 321 -4.59 9.30 23.13
C ALA A 321 -5.66 10.34 22.80
N ALA A 322 -6.81 10.28 23.48
CA ALA A 322 -7.69 11.43 23.74
C ALA A 322 -8.86 11.05 24.66
N GLU A 323 -8.62 10.83 25.95
CA GLU A 323 -9.61 11.16 26.98
C GLU A 323 -8.97 12.15 27.96
N PRO A 324 -9.55 13.35 28.17
CA PRO A 324 -9.03 14.29 29.16
C PRO A 324 -9.49 13.82 30.54
N SER A 325 -8.55 13.36 31.36
CA SER A 325 -8.75 13.14 32.79
C SER A 325 -8.77 14.50 33.50
N ASP A 326 -9.98 15.02 33.70
CA ASP A 326 -10.23 16.12 34.63
C ASP A 326 -10.14 15.59 36.06
N HIS A 327 -8.99 15.81 36.71
CA HIS A 327 -8.82 15.61 38.14
C HIS A 327 -8.08 16.79 38.78
N GLY A 328 -8.84 17.61 39.50
CA GLY A 328 -8.51 17.88 40.89
C GLY A 328 -8.79 19.29 41.39
N LYS A 329 -9.78 19.43 42.28
CA LYS A 329 -9.59 19.59 43.75
C LYS A 329 -10.79 20.31 44.38
N GLY A 330 -11.31 19.76 45.47
CA GLY A 330 -12.33 20.44 46.29
C GLY A 330 -12.77 19.63 47.52
N ALA A 331 -11.88 19.57 48.52
CA ALA A 331 -12.09 19.36 49.96
C ALA A 331 -13.37 18.67 50.49
N ARG A 332 -13.18 17.57 51.24
CA ARG A 332 -14.09 17.11 52.30
C ARG A 332 -13.99 18.03 53.53
N PRO A 333 -15.08 18.14 54.31
CA PRO A 333 -14.99 18.10 55.77
C PRO A 333 -15.67 16.83 56.34
N GLY A 334 -15.23 16.46 57.55
CA GLY A 334 -15.44 15.18 58.22
C GLY A 334 -16.83 14.94 58.85
N PRO A 335 -16.95 13.85 59.64
CA PRO A 335 -18.22 13.22 59.96
C PRO A 335 -18.84 13.79 61.24
N ALA A 336 -20.17 13.95 61.24
CA ALA A 336 -20.96 14.06 62.46
C ALA A 336 -21.71 12.75 62.66
N SER A 337 -21.52 12.17 63.84
CA SER A 337 -22.26 11.02 64.33
C SER A 337 -23.37 11.47 65.29
N SER A 338 -24.36 10.59 65.44
CA SER A 338 -25.32 10.45 66.56
C SER A 338 -26.74 11.03 66.41
N SER A 339 -27.68 10.06 66.29
CA SER A 339 -28.78 9.77 67.22
C SER A 339 -30.11 10.55 67.15
N THR A 340 -31.19 9.76 67.28
CA THR A 340 -32.54 10.07 67.80
C THR A 340 -33.37 11.05 66.94
N ARG A 341 -34.63 10.78 66.57
CA ARG A 341 -35.70 9.89 67.05
C ARG A 341 -36.70 9.69 65.92
#